data_AF-A0A2G5L5C0-F1
#
_entry.id   AF-A0A2G5L5C0-F1
#
_cell.length_a   1.000
_cell.length_b   1.000
_cell.length_c   1.000
_cell.angle_alpha   90.00
_cell.angle_beta   90.00
_cell.angle_gamma   90.00
#
_symmetry.space_group_name_H-M   'P 1'
#
loop_
_entity.id
_entity.type
_entity.pdbx_description
1 polymer ?
#
loop_
_entity_poly.entity_id
_entity_poly.type
_entity_poly.pdbx_seq_one_letter_code
_entity_poly.pdbx_strand_id
1 'polypeptide(L)'
;MKDYLIIGHGLAGALLSQSLLDKNLQITVLDTPQSNHSSTVAAGLYNPVTGRKMVKTWMADEHFPVIEPFYRALEIKLGSRFLYDIGIYRPFVSFEEQNDWDAQQSDSKYRPFISSIHKESHQAVQLQDPYGGIHLQPAGYIRIPQLLADSRDYLITRNCYREEKFDEGQLTIEPDHVQYGKESYRQLIYCNGVSALESKLFGWIPLRPVKGEIIRAEMHKKIDTIYNRGVFVIPIGNHQVRIGSNYQNHFDDLSPTEAAQTEITKKLNNLLHEPTKVIDIVAGVRPATKDRRPIIGKHPEYEHIYVFNGFGSKGVSLIPYFTSRFIAFVEDQQPMSQDVDVSRFYSLYSS
;
A
#
# COMPACT_ATOMS: atom_id res chain seq x y z
N MET A 1 14.44 4.58 -28.74
CA MET A 1 14.66 4.02 -27.40
C MET A 1 13.66 4.69 -26.48
N LYS A 2 12.91 3.92 -25.67
CA LYS A 2 11.98 4.47 -24.67
C LYS A 2 12.75 4.81 -23.39
N ASP A 3 12.19 5.63 -22.52
CA ASP A 3 12.83 6.00 -21.25
C ASP A 3 12.81 4.85 -20.24
N TYR A 4 11.66 4.19 -20.05
CA TYR A 4 11.47 3.23 -18.96
C TYR A 4 10.77 1.95 -19.36
N LEU A 5 11.34 0.82 -18.93
CA LEU A 5 10.63 -0.45 -18.80
C LEU A 5 10.28 -0.67 -17.33
N ILE A 6 9.00 -0.86 -17.01
CA ILE A 6 8.50 -1.04 -15.65
C ILE A 6 7.92 -2.45 -15.52
N ILE A 7 8.43 -3.23 -14.58
CA ILE A 7 8.01 -4.60 -14.33
C ILE A 7 7.06 -4.64 -13.15
N GLY A 8 5.79 -4.94 -13.42
CA GLY A 8 4.71 -5.02 -12.44
C GLY A 8 3.80 -3.79 -12.46
N HIS A 9 2.49 -4.05 -12.42
CA HIS A 9 1.41 -3.06 -12.29
C HIS A 9 0.65 -3.26 -10.97
N GLY A 10 1.38 -3.60 -9.92
CA GLY A 10 0.90 -3.37 -8.54
C GLY A 10 0.79 -1.89 -8.23
N LEU A 11 0.36 -1.54 -7.01
CA LEU A 11 0.19 -0.14 -6.61
C LEU A 11 1.46 0.70 -6.85
N ALA A 12 2.65 0.12 -6.63
CA ALA A 12 3.92 0.81 -6.88
C ALA A 12 4.11 1.15 -8.37
N GLY A 13 4.02 0.17 -9.26
CA GLY A 13 4.16 0.36 -10.70
C GLY A 13 3.04 1.19 -11.32
N ALA A 14 1.81 1.04 -10.83
CA ALA A 14 0.67 1.84 -11.27
C ALA A 14 0.83 3.32 -10.94
N LEU A 15 1.32 3.68 -9.74
CA LEU A 15 1.51 5.09 -9.39
C LEU A 15 2.76 5.70 -10.02
N LEU A 16 3.85 4.91 -10.10
CA LEU A 16 5.08 5.34 -10.74
C LEU A 16 4.91 5.58 -12.24
N SER A 17 4.28 4.66 -12.96
CA SER A 17 3.99 4.81 -14.40
C SER A 17 3.17 6.06 -14.68
N GLN A 18 2.14 6.34 -13.88
CA GLN A 18 1.31 7.54 -14.05
C GLN A 18 2.12 8.82 -13.85
N SER A 19 2.99 8.86 -12.84
CA SER A 19 3.83 10.04 -12.57
C SER A 19 4.94 10.24 -13.60
N LEU A 20 5.47 9.16 -14.18
CA LEU A 20 6.42 9.24 -15.29
C LEU A 20 5.74 9.81 -16.55
N LEU A 21 4.50 9.39 -16.83
CA LEU A 21 3.71 9.97 -17.91
C LEU A 21 3.40 11.46 -17.70
N ASP A 22 3.18 11.90 -16.45
CA ASP A 22 2.95 13.33 -16.14
C ASP A 22 4.19 14.20 -16.44
N LYS A 23 5.37 13.57 -16.50
CA LYS A 23 6.64 14.18 -16.94
C LYS A 23 6.93 13.98 -18.43
N ASN A 24 5.97 13.48 -19.20
CA ASN A 24 6.09 13.18 -20.63
C ASN A 24 7.17 12.15 -20.99
N LEU A 25 7.52 11.26 -20.05
CA LEU A 25 8.50 10.20 -20.28
C LEU A 25 7.87 9.02 -21.03
N GLN A 26 8.63 8.41 -21.94
CA GLN A 26 8.17 7.27 -22.74
C GLN A 26 8.35 5.97 -21.97
N ILE A 27 7.25 5.29 -21.65
CA ILE A 27 7.28 4.10 -20.81
C ILE A 27 6.63 2.88 -21.47
N THR A 28 7.05 1.69 -21.04
CA THR A 28 6.31 0.44 -21.19
C THR A 28 6.16 -0.21 -19.82
N VAL A 29 4.95 -0.65 -19.48
CA VAL A 29 4.65 -1.46 -18.30
C VAL A 29 4.37 -2.90 -18.75
N LEU A 30 5.03 -3.86 -18.11
CA LEU A 30 4.75 -5.28 -18.26
C LEU A 30 4.11 -5.80 -16.98
N ASP A 31 2.95 -6.43 -17.07
CA ASP A 31 2.30 -7.05 -15.92
C ASP A 31 1.37 -8.19 -16.34
N THR A 32 1.14 -9.13 -15.42
CA THR A 32 0.09 -10.13 -15.54
C THR A 32 -0.91 -9.92 -14.40
N PRO A 33 -2.04 -9.23 -14.62
CA PRO A 33 -2.94 -8.78 -13.55
C PRO A 33 -3.42 -9.90 -12.62
N GLN A 34 -3.58 -11.11 -13.16
CA GLN A 34 -4.06 -12.28 -12.43
C GLN A 34 -3.05 -12.80 -11.40
N SER A 35 -1.76 -12.49 -11.56
CA SER A 35 -0.69 -12.86 -10.61
C SER A 35 -0.54 -11.87 -9.45
N ASN A 36 -1.24 -10.72 -9.50
CA ASN A 36 -1.15 -9.71 -8.47
C ASN A 36 -1.98 -10.09 -7.25
N HIS A 37 -1.33 -10.74 -6.28
CA HIS A 37 -1.95 -11.13 -5.01
C HIS A 37 -1.69 -10.13 -3.88
N SER A 38 -1.16 -8.94 -4.17
CA SER A 38 -0.88 -7.95 -3.12
C SER A 38 -1.87 -6.79 -3.16
N SER A 39 -1.88 -6.07 -4.28
CA SER A 39 -2.60 -4.79 -4.40
C SER A 39 -4.09 -5.00 -4.58
N THR A 40 -4.49 -6.05 -5.29
CA THR A 40 -5.91 -6.41 -5.54
C THR A 40 -6.66 -6.81 -4.27
N VAL A 41 -5.94 -7.39 -3.30
CA VAL A 41 -6.49 -7.83 -2.00
C VAL A 41 -6.41 -6.74 -0.95
N ALA A 42 -5.47 -5.80 -1.08
CA ALA A 42 -5.21 -4.78 -0.08
C ALA A 42 -6.46 -3.97 0.31
N ALA A 43 -6.56 -3.67 1.61
CA ALA A 43 -7.65 -2.87 2.18
C ALA A 43 -7.65 -1.41 1.68
N GLY A 44 -6.50 -0.91 1.22
CA GLY A 44 -6.36 0.46 0.75
C GLY A 44 -6.23 1.51 1.84
N LEU A 45 -6.14 1.11 3.11
CA LEU A 45 -6.13 2.00 4.27
C LEU A 45 -4.86 2.87 4.35
N TYR A 46 -5.03 4.16 4.62
CA TYR A 46 -3.98 5.04 5.13
C TYR A 46 -4.38 5.58 6.51
N ASN A 47 -3.49 5.42 7.50
CA ASN A 47 -3.73 5.78 8.89
C ASN A 47 -2.48 6.43 9.51
N PRO A 48 -2.56 7.68 10.01
CA PRO A 48 -1.42 8.40 10.55
C PRO A 48 -0.97 7.90 11.92
N VAL A 49 -1.84 7.24 12.68
CA VAL A 49 -1.56 6.75 14.03
C VAL A 49 -1.95 5.28 14.12
N THR A 50 -0.95 4.39 14.20
CA THR A 50 -1.14 2.96 13.92
C THR A 50 -0.69 2.04 15.05
N GLY A 51 -1.20 0.80 15.01
CA GLY A 51 -0.80 -0.27 15.91
C GLY A 51 -1.48 -0.21 17.27
N ARG A 52 -1.21 -1.23 18.10
CA ARG A 52 -1.81 -1.36 19.43
C ARG A 52 -1.44 -0.18 20.35
N LYS A 53 -0.19 0.28 20.26
CA LYS A 53 0.36 1.41 21.03
C LYS A 53 0.10 2.79 20.41
N MET A 54 -0.71 2.87 19.35
CA MET A 54 -1.04 4.13 18.67
C MET A 54 0.17 5.03 18.39
N VAL A 55 1.13 4.52 17.63
CA VAL A 55 2.36 5.25 17.30
C VAL A 55 2.16 5.99 15.98
N LYS A 56 2.66 7.23 15.93
CA LYS A 56 2.73 8.01 14.69
C LYS A 56 3.43 7.20 13.60
N THR A 57 2.84 7.13 12.41
CA THR A 57 3.45 6.49 11.26
C THR A 57 4.77 7.18 10.92
N TRP A 58 5.79 6.38 10.56
CA TRP A 58 7.11 6.88 10.15
C TRP A 58 6.96 7.89 9.00
N MET A 59 7.59 9.06 9.14
CA MET A 59 7.50 10.19 8.20
C MET A 59 6.07 10.70 7.93
N ALA A 60 5.14 10.52 8.87
CA ALA A 60 3.75 10.93 8.65
C ALA A 60 3.62 12.42 8.28
N ASP A 61 4.43 13.29 8.91
CA ASP A 61 4.40 14.74 8.66
C ASP A 61 4.78 15.10 7.21
N GLU A 62 5.61 14.27 6.56
CA GLU A 62 6.07 14.50 5.20
C GLU A 62 5.14 13.87 4.16
N HIS A 63 4.68 12.65 4.41
CA HIS A 63 3.98 11.89 3.38
C HIS A 63 2.46 12.04 3.44
N PHE A 64 1.83 12.27 4.60
CA PHE A 64 0.36 12.44 4.67
C PHE A 64 -0.15 13.65 3.89
N PRO A 65 0.52 14.82 3.90
CA PRO A 65 0.11 15.96 3.09
C PRO A 65 0.08 15.67 1.58
N VAL A 66 0.78 14.61 1.12
CA VAL A 66 0.86 14.24 -0.30
C VAL A 66 -0.25 13.27 -0.73
N ILE A 67 -0.79 12.46 0.19
CA ILE A 67 -1.71 11.34 -0.12
C ILE A 67 -2.95 11.83 -0.89
N GLU A 68 -3.78 12.65 -0.24
CA GLU A 68 -5.06 13.06 -0.82
C GLU A 68 -4.88 13.92 -2.10
N PRO A 69 -3.98 14.93 -2.15
CA PRO A 69 -3.74 15.67 -3.38
C PRO A 69 -3.29 14.79 -4.55
N PHE A 70 -2.38 13.83 -4.30
CA PHE A 70 -1.89 12.92 -5.32
C PHE A 70 -3.02 12.05 -5.88
N TYR A 71 -3.80 11.40 -5.01
CA TYR A 71 -4.89 10.55 -5.46
C TYR A 71 -6.02 11.33 -6.13
N ARG A 72 -6.39 12.53 -5.64
CA ARG A 72 -7.39 13.38 -6.32
C ARG A 72 -6.96 13.83 -7.71
N ALA A 73 -5.69 14.19 -7.88
CA ALA A 73 -5.14 14.50 -9.20
C ALA A 73 -5.24 13.29 -10.15
N LEU A 74 -4.96 12.08 -9.61
CA LEU A 74 -5.09 10.85 -10.38
C LEU A 74 -6.55 10.49 -10.70
N GLU A 75 -7.51 10.74 -9.80
CA GLU A 75 -8.94 10.57 -10.06
C GLU A 75 -9.41 11.44 -11.22
N ILE A 76 -8.96 12.71 -11.26
CA ILE A 76 -9.23 13.63 -12.37
C ILE A 76 -8.64 13.08 -13.67
N LYS A 77 -7.39 12.63 -13.64
CA LYS A 77 -6.67 12.11 -14.81
C LYS A 77 -7.31 10.84 -15.37
N LEU A 78 -7.75 9.93 -14.51
CA LEU A 78 -8.32 8.64 -14.89
C LEU A 78 -9.84 8.69 -15.08
N GLY A 79 -10.49 9.79 -14.71
CA GLY A 79 -11.94 9.96 -14.85
C GLY A 79 -12.76 9.06 -13.92
N SER A 80 -12.21 8.65 -12.78
CA SER A 80 -12.86 7.74 -11.84
C SER A 80 -12.59 8.13 -10.40
N ARG A 81 -13.47 7.70 -9.47
CA ARG A 81 -13.29 7.90 -8.03
C ARG A 81 -12.80 6.61 -7.36
N PHE A 82 -11.72 6.71 -6.61
CA PHE A 82 -11.18 5.63 -5.78
C PHE A 82 -10.67 6.09 -4.41
N LEU A 83 -10.54 7.40 -4.12
CA LEU A 83 -10.21 7.96 -2.82
C LEU A 83 -11.46 8.17 -1.96
N TYR A 84 -11.37 7.69 -0.72
CA TYR A 84 -12.39 7.85 0.32
C TYR A 84 -11.71 8.30 1.62
N ASP A 85 -11.67 9.61 1.82
CA ASP A 85 -11.12 10.39 2.93
C ASP A 85 -12.08 10.50 4.13
N ILE A 86 -12.60 9.35 4.56
CA ILE A 86 -13.71 9.28 5.54
C ILE A 86 -13.29 9.24 7.01
N GLY A 87 -11.99 9.38 7.30
CA GLY A 87 -11.43 9.32 8.65
C GLY A 87 -11.43 7.91 9.26
N ILE A 88 -10.82 7.82 10.44
CA ILE A 88 -10.81 6.59 11.25
C ILE A 88 -11.27 6.92 12.67
N TYR A 89 -12.26 6.19 13.18
CA TYR A 89 -12.56 6.14 14.60
C TYR A 89 -11.87 4.93 15.25
N ARG A 90 -11.06 5.17 16.27
CA ARG A 90 -10.45 4.14 17.10
C ARG A 90 -11.01 4.25 18.53
N PRO A 91 -11.84 3.29 18.97
CA PRO A 91 -12.20 3.17 20.37
C PRO A 91 -10.99 3.02 21.29
N PHE A 92 -11.03 3.66 22.47
CA PHE A 92 -10.03 3.43 23.50
C PHE A 92 -10.20 2.06 24.16
N VAL A 93 -9.14 1.53 24.76
CA VAL A 93 -9.18 0.27 25.52
C VAL A 93 -9.32 0.46 27.03
N SER A 94 -9.10 1.68 27.54
CA SER A 94 -9.20 2.02 28.97
C SER A 94 -9.37 3.53 29.18
N PHE A 95 -9.79 3.94 30.39
CA PHE A 95 -9.75 5.34 30.81
C PHE A 95 -8.34 5.93 30.86
N GLU A 96 -7.33 5.10 31.14
CA GLU A 96 -5.92 5.51 31.09
C GLU A 96 -5.54 5.92 29.66
N GLU A 97 -5.85 5.10 28.66
CA GLU A 97 -5.60 5.44 27.25
C GLU A 97 -6.39 6.70 26.83
N GLN A 98 -7.64 6.85 27.29
CA GLN A 98 -8.41 8.07 27.04
C GLN A 98 -7.71 9.31 27.59
N ASN A 99 -7.29 9.29 28.86
CA ASN A 99 -6.62 10.42 29.52
C ASN A 99 -5.28 10.77 28.85
N ASP A 100 -4.50 9.74 28.47
CA ASP A 100 -3.24 9.92 27.76
C ASP A 100 -3.43 10.64 26.43
N TRP A 101 -4.46 10.28 25.66
CA TRP A 101 -4.76 10.94 24.39
C TRP A 101 -5.42 12.30 24.57
N ASP A 102 -6.23 12.50 25.61
CA ASP A 102 -6.79 13.81 25.97
C ASP A 102 -5.66 14.81 26.29
N ALA A 103 -4.56 14.35 26.91
CA ALA A 103 -3.37 15.16 27.13
C ALA A 103 -2.51 15.34 25.85
N GLN A 104 -2.35 14.28 25.04
CA GLN A 104 -1.51 14.30 23.84
C GLN A 104 -2.15 15.03 22.65
N GLN A 105 -3.47 15.30 22.65
CA GLN A 105 -4.14 15.94 21.51
C GLN A 105 -3.59 17.34 21.19
N SER A 106 -3.07 18.05 22.20
CA SER A 106 -2.42 19.35 22.02
C SER A 106 -0.95 19.26 21.62
N ASP A 107 -0.32 18.08 21.69
CA ASP A 107 1.05 17.89 21.23
C ASP A 107 1.13 18.12 19.73
N SER A 108 1.97 19.07 19.31
CA SER A 108 2.31 19.38 17.92
C SER A 108 2.61 18.13 17.07
N LYS A 109 3.14 17.06 17.68
CA LYS A 109 3.43 15.79 17.02
C LYS A 109 2.19 15.05 16.51
N TYR A 110 1.06 15.14 17.23
CA TYR A 110 -0.16 14.39 16.95
C TYR A 110 -1.34 15.27 16.55
N ARG A 111 -1.35 16.54 16.97
CA ARG A 111 -2.39 17.54 16.64
C ARG A 111 -2.78 17.55 15.15
N PRO A 112 -1.86 17.45 14.17
CA PRO A 112 -2.25 17.43 12.75
C PRO A 112 -3.03 16.19 12.32
N PHE A 113 -3.06 15.14 13.16
CA PHE A 113 -3.60 13.82 12.85
C PHE A 113 -4.84 13.45 13.67
N ILE A 114 -5.28 14.33 14.57
CA ILE A 114 -6.43 14.14 15.46
C ILE A 114 -7.50 15.15 15.08
N SER A 115 -8.67 14.64 14.69
CA SER A 115 -9.85 15.45 14.39
C SER A 115 -10.63 15.77 15.68
N SER A 116 -10.90 14.74 16.48
CA SER A 116 -11.62 14.87 17.76
C SER A 116 -11.34 13.70 18.70
N ILE A 117 -11.55 13.94 20.00
CA ILE A 117 -11.60 12.91 21.04
C ILE A 117 -13.01 12.90 21.64
N HIS A 118 -13.56 11.70 21.81
CA HIS A 118 -14.87 11.45 22.39
C HIS A 118 -14.68 10.70 23.71
N LYS A 119 -15.27 11.23 24.79
CA LYS A 119 -15.22 10.60 26.11
C LYS A 119 -16.34 9.59 26.34
N GLU A 120 -17.35 9.62 25.48
CA GLU A 120 -18.53 8.78 25.52
C GLU A 120 -18.62 7.89 24.28
N SER A 121 -19.40 6.82 24.38
CA SER A 121 -19.60 5.83 23.33
C SER A 121 -20.25 6.43 22.07
N HIS A 122 -19.68 6.11 20.91
CA HIS A 122 -20.18 6.51 19.61
C HIS A 122 -21.39 5.66 19.21
N GLN A 123 -22.60 6.21 19.39
CA GLN A 123 -23.88 5.54 19.16
C GLN A 123 -24.21 5.23 17.68
N ALA A 124 -23.29 5.47 16.73
CA ALA A 124 -23.56 5.28 15.31
C ALA A 124 -23.67 3.81 14.92
N VAL A 125 -23.03 2.90 15.65
CA VAL A 125 -23.25 1.45 15.57
C VAL A 125 -23.06 0.83 16.95
N GLN A 126 -23.38 -0.45 17.13
CA GLN A 126 -23.11 -1.21 18.35
C GLN A 126 -21.59 -1.44 18.57
N LEU A 127 -20.84 -0.35 18.74
CA LEU A 127 -19.42 -0.37 19.07
C LEU A 127 -19.20 -0.79 20.51
N GLN A 128 -18.07 -1.45 20.73
CA GLN A 128 -17.54 -1.75 22.06
C GLN A 128 -16.59 -0.63 22.52
N ASP A 129 -17.12 0.57 22.75
CA ASP A 129 -16.34 1.76 23.10
C ASP A 129 -16.81 2.44 24.40
N PRO A 130 -16.83 1.71 25.54
CA PRO A 130 -17.30 2.26 26.82
C PRO A 130 -16.44 3.43 27.34
N TYR A 131 -15.23 3.60 26.80
CA TYR A 131 -14.31 4.69 27.11
C TYR A 131 -14.29 5.74 26.00
N GLY A 132 -15.24 5.73 25.06
CA GLY A 132 -15.20 6.55 23.85
C GLY A 132 -14.01 6.20 22.94
N GLY A 133 -13.48 7.19 22.23
CA GLY A 133 -12.46 6.97 21.21
C GLY A 133 -11.94 8.24 20.56
N ILE A 134 -11.07 8.06 19.57
CA ILE A 134 -10.41 9.15 18.83
C ILE A 134 -10.74 9.07 17.35
N HIS A 135 -11.07 10.23 16.76
CA HIS A 135 -11.16 10.40 15.31
C HIS A 135 -9.83 10.89 14.77
N LEU A 136 -9.30 10.16 13.80
CA LEU A 136 -8.05 10.46 13.12
C LEU A 136 -8.33 10.97 11.70
N GLN A 137 -7.73 12.10 11.36
CA GLN A 137 -7.70 12.68 10.01
C GLN A 137 -6.39 13.45 9.81
N PRO A 138 -5.80 13.50 8.61
CA PRO A 138 -6.26 12.83 7.37
C PRO A 138 -6.11 11.31 7.45
N ALA A 139 -7.18 10.60 7.10
CA ALA A 139 -7.23 9.14 7.08
C ALA A 139 -8.38 8.66 6.19
N GLY A 140 -8.24 7.46 5.65
CA GLY A 140 -9.21 6.95 4.68
C GLY A 140 -8.72 5.70 3.98
N TYR A 141 -9.31 5.41 2.82
CA TYR A 141 -8.88 4.30 1.99
C TYR A 141 -8.93 4.59 0.48
N ILE A 142 -8.18 3.79 -0.27
CA ILE A 142 -8.21 3.74 -1.74
C ILE A 142 -8.88 2.45 -2.20
N ARG A 143 -9.82 2.53 -3.15
CA ARG A 143 -10.33 1.36 -3.89
C ARG A 143 -9.28 0.91 -4.91
N ILE A 144 -8.23 0.25 -4.42
CA ILE A 144 -7.07 -0.16 -5.23
C ILE A 144 -7.47 -0.94 -6.48
N PRO A 145 -8.39 -1.93 -6.45
CA PRO A 145 -8.80 -2.63 -7.67
C PRO A 145 -9.34 -1.70 -8.77
N GLN A 146 -10.09 -0.67 -8.39
CA GLN A 146 -10.61 0.33 -9.33
C GLN A 146 -9.46 1.17 -9.91
N LEU A 147 -8.58 1.69 -9.05
CA LEU A 147 -7.40 2.44 -9.46
C LEU A 147 -6.52 1.65 -10.44
N LEU A 148 -6.28 0.36 -10.17
CA LEU A 148 -5.46 -0.49 -11.03
C LEU A 148 -6.15 -0.74 -12.38
N ALA A 149 -7.45 -1.02 -12.39
CA ALA A 149 -8.20 -1.19 -13.63
C ALA A 149 -8.13 0.09 -14.49
N ASP A 150 -8.44 1.24 -13.92
CA ASP A 150 -8.47 2.51 -14.65
C ASP A 150 -7.07 2.95 -15.11
N SER A 151 -6.05 2.73 -14.27
CA SER A 151 -4.65 3.00 -14.63
C SER A 151 -4.18 2.10 -15.78
N ARG A 152 -4.54 0.81 -15.76
CA ARG A 152 -4.20 -0.13 -16.82
C ARG A 152 -4.88 0.29 -18.13
N ASP A 153 -6.18 0.55 -18.10
CA ASP A 153 -6.94 0.94 -19.28
C ASP A 153 -6.38 2.24 -19.87
N TYR A 154 -6.04 3.22 -19.02
CA TYR A 154 -5.34 4.44 -19.42
C TYR A 154 -3.99 4.15 -20.11
N LEU A 155 -3.18 3.24 -19.57
CA LEU A 155 -1.90 2.87 -20.18
C LEU A 155 -2.07 2.12 -21.50
N ILE A 156 -3.07 1.24 -21.62
CA ILE A 156 -3.40 0.52 -22.87
C ILE A 156 -3.76 1.51 -23.97
N THR A 157 -4.63 2.48 -23.70
CA THR A 157 -5.02 3.51 -24.70
C THR A 157 -3.84 4.34 -25.22
N ARG A 158 -2.74 4.38 -24.46
CA ARG A 158 -1.49 5.07 -24.82
C ARG A 158 -0.41 4.16 -25.39
N ASN A 159 -0.70 2.87 -25.59
CA ASN A 159 0.28 1.86 -26.01
C ASN A 159 1.49 1.75 -25.04
N CYS A 160 1.24 1.99 -23.75
CA CYS A 160 2.24 1.95 -22.67
C CYS A 160 2.14 0.70 -21.80
N TYR A 161 1.23 -0.23 -22.08
CA TYR A 161 1.01 -1.44 -21.28
C TYR A 161 1.01 -2.69 -22.17
N ARG A 162 1.65 -3.76 -21.71
CA ARG A 162 1.56 -5.09 -22.29
C ARG A 162 1.21 -6.10 -21.21
N GLU A 163 0.17 -6.89 -21.45
CA GLU A 163 -0.17 -8.03 -20.62
C GLU A 163 0.80 -9.18 -20.93
N GLU A 164 1.93 -9.18 -20.23
CA GLU A 164 3.06 -10.06 -20.52
C GLU A 164 3.79 -10.38 -19.21
N LYS A 165 4.13 -11.65 -19.01
CA LYS A 165 5.02 -12.04 -17.91
C LYS A 165 6.45 -11.68 -18.32
N PHE A 166 7.07 -10.81 -17.55
CA PHE A 166 8.47 -10.46 -17.76
C PHE A 166 9.38 -11.68 -17.62
N ASP A 167 10.23 -11.89 -18.63
CA ASP A 167 11.17 -12.99 -18.72
C ASP A 167 12.61 -12.48 -18.80
N GLU A 168 13.38 -12.63 -17.73
CA GLU A 168 14.77 -12.20 -17.68
C GLU A 168 15.67 -12.92 -18.71
N GLY A 169 15.25 -14.07 -19.26
CA GLY A 169 15.97 -14.71 -20.36
C GLY A 169 15.95 -13.90 -21.67
N GLN A 170 15.03 -12.96 -21.81
CA GLN A 170 14.92 -12.04 -22.95
C GLN A 170 15.54 -10.66 -22.68
N LEU A 171 16.09 -10.46 -21.47
CA LEU A 171 16.76 -9.22 -21.09
C LEU A 171 18.24 -9.29 -21.49
N THR A 172 18.69 -8.31 -22.27
CA THR A 172 20.11 -8.03 -22.48
C THR A 172 20.46 -6.72 -21.82
N ILE A 173 21.53 -6.72 -21.02
CA ILE A 173 22.01 -5.55 -20.30
C ILE A 173 23.19 -4.99 -21.09
N GLU A 174 23.02 -3.80 -21.64
CA GLU A 174 24.05 -3.07 -22.40
C GLU A 174 24.70 -2.02 -21.49
N PRO A 175 25.85 -1.42 -21.84
CA PRO A 175 26.53 -0.47 -20.96
C PRO A 175 25.69 0.74 -20.54
N ASP A 176 24.78 1.22 -21.40
CA ASP A 176 24.01 2.45 -21.23
C ASP A 176 22.48 2.27 -21.27
N HIS A 177 21.98 1.06 -21.50
CA HIS A 177 20.55 0.76 -21.62
C HIS A 177 20.25 -0.73 -21.40
N VAL A 178 18.97 -1.09 -21.29
CA VAL A 178 18.55 -2.50 -21.44
C VAL A 178 17.82 -2.74 -22.76
N GLN A 179 17.94 -3.95 -23.27
CA GLN A 179 17.11 -4.46 -24.35
C GLN A 179 16.21 -5.57 -23.83
N TYR A 180 14.92 -5.50 -24.14
CA TYR A 180 13.97 -6.55 -23.84
C TYR A 180 13.21 -6.95 -25.11
N GLY A 181 13.45 -8.17 -25.58
CA GLY A 181 12.98 -8.62 -26.89
C GLY A 181 13.58 -7.77 -28.01
N LYS A 182 12.76 -6.96 -28.69
CA LYS A 182 13.17 -6.08 -29.79
C LYS A 182 13.22 -4.59 -29.42
N GLU A 183 12.90 -4.25 -28.18
CA GLU A 183 12.80 -2.86 -27.73
C GLU A 183 13.92 -2.49 -26.75
N SER A 184 14.49 -1.31 -26.93
CA SER A 184 15.50 -0.74 -26.04
C SER A 184 14.90 0.31 -25.10
N TYR A 185 15.37 0.31 -23.86
CA TYR A 185 14.93 1.18 -22.79
C TYR A 185 16.12 1.77 -22.04
N ARG A 186 16.09 3.08 -21.80
CA ARG A 186 17.15 3.76 -21.03
C ARG A 186 17.24 3.21 -19.61
N GLN A 187 16.11 2.91 -18.96
CA GLN A 187 16.06 2.42 -17.58
C GLN A 187 15.11 1.22 -17.43
N LEU A 188 15.43 0.30 -16.52
CA LEU A 188 14.58 -0.81 -16.07
C LEU A 188 14.20 -0.64 -14.59
N ILE A 189 12.92 -0.77 -14.25
CA ILE A 189 12.43 -0.63 -12.87
C ILE A 189 11.61 -1.85 -12.44
N TYR A 190 12.01 -2.50 -11.36
CA TYR A 190 11.26 -3.58 -10.72
C TYR A 190 10.26 -3.04 -9.70
N CYS A 191 8.98 -3.17 -10.02
CA CYS A 191 7.81 -2.86 -9.19
C CYS A 191 6.94 -4.11 -8.91
N ASN A 192 7.52 -5.30 -9.03
CA ASN A 192 6.83 -6.59 -9.10
C ASN A 192 6.59 -7.29 -7.74
N GLY A 193 6.59 -6.53 -6.64
CA GLY A 193 6.20 -7.04 -5.32
C GLY A 193 7.05 -8.23 -4.88
N VAL A 194 6.40 -9.29 -4.36
CA VAL A 194 7.10 -10.50 -3.86
C VAL A 194 7.77 -11.31 -4.97
N SER A 195 7.33 -11.18 -6.23
CA SER A 195 7.95 -11.86 -7.37
C SER A 195 9.37 -11.36 -7.65
N ALA A 196 9.80 -10.25 -7.03
CA ALA A 196 11.22 -9.86 -7.04
C ALA A 196 12.14 -10.93 -6.44
N LEU A 197 11.64 -11.79 -5.54
CA LEU A 197 12.42 -12.88 -4.94
C LEU A 197 12.78 -13.99 -5.95
N GLU A 198 12.07 -14.06 -7.08
CA GLU A 198 12.33 -15.02 -8.16
C GLU A 198 13.29 -14.46 -9.23
N SER A 199 13.66 -13.18 -9.13
CA SER A 199 14.52 -12.47 -10.07
C SER A 199 15.99 -12.84 -9.86
N LYS A 200 16.78 -12.94 -10.94
CA LYS A 200 18.25 -13.02 -10.83
C LYS A 200 18.85 -11.68 -10.42
N LEU A 201 18.25 -10.56 -10.85
CA LEU A 201 18.73 -9.20 -10.58
C LEU A 201 18.36 -8.69 -9.19
N PHE A 202 17.24 -9.12 -8.62
CA PHE A 202 16.78 -8.63 -7.31
C PHE A 202 16.38 -9.72 -6.33
N GLY A 203 16.60 -11.00 -6.61
CA GLY A 203 16.28 -12.11 -5.70
C GLY A 203 17.00 -12.05 -4.35
N TRP A 204 18.10 -11.30 -4.28
CA TRP A 204 18.91 -11.09 -3.07
C TRP A 204 18.33 -10.04 -2.11
N ILE A 205 17.38 -9.21 -2.54
CA ILE A 205 16.82 -8.18 -1.65
C ILE A 205 16.00 -8.87 -0.53
N PRO A 206 16.12 -8.44 0.74
CA PRO A 206 15.56 -9.17 1.87
C PRO A 206 14.07 -8.86 2.10
N LEU A 207 13.23 -9.11 1.09
CA LEU A 207 11.78 -9.11 1.28
C LEU A 207 11.36 -10.22 2.23
N ARG A 208 10.37 -9.91 3.06
CA ARG A 208 9.69 -10.85 3.95
C ARG A 208 8.23 -10.89 3.52
N PRO A 209 7.83 -11.85 2.68
CA PRO A 209 6.44 -12.06 2.33
C PRO A 209 5.58 -12.23 3.60
N VAL A 210 4.51 -11.45 3.71
CA VAL A 210 3.56 -11.58 4.82
C VAL A 210 2.16 -11.76 4.25
N LYS A 211 1.60 -12.96 4.43
CA LYS A 211 0.22 -13.25 4.05
C LYS A 211 -0.74 -12.51 4.98
N GLY A 212 -1.77 -11.95 4.40
CA GLY A 212 -2.83 -11.23 5.08
C GLY A 212 -4.16 -11.54 4.45
N GLU A 213 -5.13 -11.81 5.31
CA GLU A 213 -6.48 -12.23 4.93
C GLU A 213 -7.49 -11.19 5.41
N ILE A 214 -8.52 -10.99 4.59
CA ILE A 214 -9.56 -10.00 4.79
C ILE A 214 -10.90 -10.67 4.49
N ILE A 215 -11.87 -10.45 5.37
CA ILE A 215 -13.25 -10.87 5.17
C ILE A 215 -13.98 -9.77 4.41
N ARG A 216 -14.73 -10.14 3.36
CA ARG A 216 -15.78 -9.29 2.78
C ARG A 216 -17.10 -9.69 3.42
N ALA A 217 -17.84 -8.72 3.95
CA ALA A 217 -19.09 -8.97 4.66
C ALA A 217 -20.13 -7.89 4.34
N GLU A 218 -21.38 -8.18 4.64
CA GLU A 218 -22.50 -7.22 4.68
C GLU A 218 -22.84 -6.91 6.14
N MET A 219 -23.04 -5.62 6.43
CA MET A 219 -23.52 -5.14 7.72
C MET A 219 -24.93 -4.58 7.58
N HIS A 220 -25.82 -4.91 8.52
CA HIS A 220 -27.18 -4.38 8.49
C HIS A 220 -27.20 -2.84 8.51
N LYS A 221 -26.42 -2.24 9.42
CA LYS A 221 -26.28 -0.78 9.52
C LYS A 221 -25.19 -0.27 8.58
N LYS A 222 -25.51 0.78 7.83
CA LYS A 222 -24.52 1.50 7.01
C LYS A 222 -23.59 2.31 7.92
N ILE A 223 -22.29 2.25 7.64
CA ILE A 223 -21.26 3.03 8.32
C ILE A 223 -20.58 3.96 7.31
N ASP A 224 -20.14 5.12 7.76
CA ASP A 224 -19.53 6.18 6.95
C ASP A 224 -18.13 6.57 7.43
N THR A 225 -17.62 5.96 8.50
CA THR A 225 -16.24 6.07 8.96
C THR A 225 -15.58 4.70 9.07
N ILE A 226 -14.25 4.66 9.12
CA ILE A 226 -13.50 3.41 9.34
C ILE A 226 -13.40 3.16 10.84
N TYR A 227 -13.76 1.97 11.31
CA TYR A 227 -13.50 1.56 12.68
C TYR A 227 -12.20 0.77 12.77
N ASN A 228 -11.34 1.07 13.75
CA ASN A 228 -10.05 0.38 13.87
C ASN A 228 -9.62 0.17 15.33
N ARG A 229 -9.66 -1.08 15.81
CA ARG A 229 -9.05 -1.51 17.08
C ARG A 229 -8.58 -2.95 16.99
N GLY A 230 -7.34 -3.14 16.51
CA GLY A 230 -6.75 -4.47 16.29
C GLY A 230 -7.27 -5.20 15.05
N VAL A 231 -8.47 -4.87 14.61
CA VAL A 231 -9.07 -5.15 13.29
C VAL A 231 -9.63 -3.83 12.75
N PHE A 232 -9.57 -3.63 11.43
CA PHE A 232 -10.26 -2.55 10.73
C PHE A 232 -11.59 -3.04 10.18
N VAL A 233 -12.56 -2.14 10.10
CA VAL A 233 -13.84 -2.31 9.39
C VAL A 233 -13.99 -1.11 8.47
N ILE A 234 -13.90 -1.36 7.17
CA ILE A 234 -13.89 -0.30 6.14
C ILE A 234 -15.20 -0.39 5.36
N PRO A 235 -16.04 0.65 5.32
CA PRO A 235 -17.20 0.68 4.44
C PRO A 235 -16.77 0.76 2.99
N ILE A 236 -17.26 -0.15 2.15
CA ILE A 236 -16.97 -0.17 0.70
C ILE A 236 -18.21 0.10 -0.19
N GLY A 237 -19.31 0.54 0.43
CA GLY A 237 -20.58 0.89 -0.22
C GLY A 237 -21.64 -0.21 -0.13
N ASN A 238 -22.91 0.11 -0.36
CA ASN A 238 -24.04 -0.85 -0.41
C ASN A 238 -24.09 -1.83 0.76
N HIS A 239 -23.96 -1.34 2.01
CA HIS A 239 -23.92 -2.16 3.22
C HIS A 239 -22.72 -3.13 3.32
N GLN A 240 -21.81 -3.13 2.34
CA GLN A 240 -20.64 -3.99 2.34
C GLN A 240 -19.48 -3.35 3.10
N VAL A 241 -18.72 -4.20 3.78
CA VAL A 241 -17.53 -3.85 4.53
C VAL A 241 -16.38 -4.82 4.23
N ARG A 242 -15.15 -4.31 4.38
CA ARG A 242 -13.94 -5.13 4.48
C ARG A 242 -13.47 -5.17 5.91
N ILE A 243 -13.23 -6.37 6.43
CA ILE A 243 -12.86 -6.60 7.82
C ILE A 243 -11.53 -7.34 7.86
N GLY A 244 -10.53 -6.77 8.52
CA GLY A 244 -9.23 -7.42 8.56
C GLY A 244 -8.16 -6.68 9.36
N SER A 245 -6.91 -7.12 9.32
CA SER A 245 -6.46 -8.39 8.75
C SER A 245 -5.79 -9.24 9.82
N ASN A 246 -5.50 -10.50 9.49
CA ASN A 246 -4.44 -11.24 10.19
C ASN A 246 -3.04 -10.91 9.60
N TYR A 247 -2.02 -11.54 10.17
CA TYR A 247 -0.63 -11.46 9.72
C TYR A 247 0.02 -12.84 9.87
N GLN A 248 0.30 -13.50 8.74
CA GLN A 248 0.94 -14.81 8.69
C GLN A 248 2.33 -14.69 8.04
N ASN A 249 3.37 -15.01 8.81
CA ASN A 249 4.77 -14.99 8.33
C ASN A 249 5.19 -16.33 7.70
N HIS A 250 4.45 -17.40 7.97
CA HIS A 250 4.66 -18.73 7.40
C HIS A 250 3.32 -19.20 6.85
N PHE A 251 3.32 -19.64 5.59
CA PHE A 251 2.15 -20.13 4.87
C PHE A 251 2.62 -20.99 3.70
N ASP A 252 1.92 -22.09 3.44
CA ASP A 252 2.26 -23.01 2.35
C ASP A 252 1.67 -22.56 1.01
N ASP A 253 0.48 -21.93 1.05
CA ASP A 253 -0.21 -21.40 -0.11
C ASP A 253 -0.91 -20.05 0.17
N LEU A 254 -1.57 -19.52 -0.86
CA LEU A 254 -2.34 -18.27 -0.79
C LEU A 254 -3.83 -18.50 -0.53
N SER A 255 -4.26 -19.71 -0.23
CA SER A 255 -5.68 -20.02 0.03
C SER A 255 -6.10 -19.40 1.37
N PRO A 256 -7.29 -18.78 1.47
CA PRO A 256 -7.84 -18.37 2.75
C PRO A 256 -7.97 -19.54 3.73
N THR A 257 -7.82 -19.27 5.02
CA THR A 257 -7.82 -20.28 6.09
C THR A 257 -8.97 -20.06 7.07
N GLU A 258 -9.58 -21.14 7.56
CA GLU A 258 -10.61 -21.09 8.61
C GLU A 258 -10.09 -20.45 9.91
N ALA A 259 -8.80 -20.68 10.21
CA ALA A 259 -8.12 -20.08 11.35
C ALA A 259 -8.12 -18.54 11.26
N ALA A 260 -7.87 -17.98 10.08
CA ALA A 260 -7.92 -16.54 9.86
C ALA A 260 -9.33 -15.98 9.99
N GLN A 261 -10.33 -16.68 9.45
CA GLN A 261 -11.74 -16.30 9.62
C GLN A 261 -12.10 -16.20 11.11
N THR A 262 -11.71 -17.22 11.88
CA THR A 262 -11.97 -17.30 13.32
C THR A 262 -11.25 -16.17 14.06
N GLU A 263 -9.98 -15.91 13.74
CA GLU A 263 -9.20 -14.83 14.35
C GLU A 263 -9.81 -13.45 14.06
N ILE A 264 -10.15 -13.16 12.80
CA ILE A 264 -10.70 -11.88 12.37
C ILE A 264 -12.09 -11.67 12.99
N THR A 265 -12.95 -12.69 12.99
CA THR A 265 -14.29 -12.64 13.59
C THR A 265 -14.21 -12.42 15.10
N LYS A 266 -13.27 -13.08 15.80
CA LYS A 266 -13.06 -12.85 17.23
C LYS A 266 -12.66 -11.40 17.52
N LYS A 267 -11.75 -10.82 16.72
CA LYS A 267 -11.36 -9.40 16.87
C LYS A 267 -12.52 -8.46 16.52
N LEU A 268 -13.33 -8.79 15.52
CA LEU A 268 -14.51 -8.03 15.14
C LEU A 268 -15.50 -7.96 16.30
N ASN A 269 -15.83 -9.10 16.92
CA ASN A 269 -16.74 -9.15 18.06
C ASN A 269 -16.22 -8.35 19.26
N ASN A 270 -14.90 -8.23 19.43
CA ASN A 270 -14.31 -7.36 20.44
C ASN A 270 -14.39 -5.85 20.08
N LEU A 271 -14.70 -5.49 18.84
CA LEU A 271 -14.80 -4.11 18.36
C LEU A 271 -16.26 -3.66 18.19
N LEU A 272 -17.13 -4.50 17.65
CA LEU A 272 -18.53 -4.20 17.37
C LEU A 272 -19.41 -5.45 17.41
N HIS A 273 -20.66 -5.28 17.81
CA HIS A 273 -21.67 -6.36 17.92
C HIS A 273 -22.76 -6.29 16.85
N GLU A 274 -22.65 -5.36 15.89
CA GLU A 274 -23.59 -5.29 14.77
C GLU A 274 -23.63 -6.61 14.00
N PRO A 275 -24.82 -7.10 13.61
CA PRO A 275 -24.94 -8.28 12.78
C PRO A 275 -24.18 -8.14 11.45
N THR A 276 -23.27 -9.08 11.20
CA THR A 276 -22.44 -9.15 10.00
C THR A 276 -22.62 -10.49 9.29
N LYS A 277 -22.91 -10.46 7.99
CA LYS A 277 -22.98 -11.65 7.14
C LYS A 277 -21.71 -11.75 6.29
N VAL A 278 -20.93 -12.81 6.49
CA VAL A 278 -19.73 -13.07 5.66
C VAL A 278 -20.16 -13.40 4.22
N ILE A 279 -19.55 -12.72 3.25
CA ILE A 279 -19.69 -13.00 1.82
C ILE A 279 -18.60 -13.99 1.41
N ASP A 280 -17.34 -13.62 1.64
CA ASP A 280 -16.17 -14.44 1.35
C ASP A 280 -14.93 -13.96 2.13
N ILE A 281 -13.81 -14.63 1.88
CA ILE A 281 -12.50 -14.28 2.42
C ILE A 281 -11.50 -14.23 1.27
N VAL A 282 -10.67 -13.21 1.28
CA VAL A 282 -9.58 -13.02 0.32
C VAL A 282 -8.24 -13.00 1.05
N ALA A 283 -7.23 -13.52 0.39
CA ALA A 283 -5.88 -13.66 0.92
C ALA A 283 -4.88 -13.05 -0.06
N GLY A 284 -3.91 -12.32 0.47
CA GLY A 284 -2.88 -11.66 -0.32
C GLY A 284 -1.56 -11.57 0.40
N VAL A 285 -0.49 -11.30 -0.35
CA VAL A 285 0.88 -11.27 0.19
C VAL A 285 1.46 -9.89 0.09
N ARG A 286 1.95 -9.38 1.22
CA ARG A 286 2.62 -8.08 1.29
C ARG A 286 4.11 -8.27 1.05
N PRO A 287 4.74 -7.48 0.14
CA PRO A 287 6.19 -7.42 0.03
C PRO A 287 6.73 -6.56 1.19
N ALA A 288 6.73 -7.12 2.39
CA ALA A 288 7.21 -6.40 3.58
C ALA A 288 8.74 -6.55 3.72
N THR A 289 9.31 -5.76 4.62
CA THR A 289 10.74 -5.79 4.96
C THR A 289 10.88 -5.93 6.48
N LYS A 290 12.05 -6.36 6.95
CA LYS A 290 12.31 -6.55 8.39
C LYS A 290 12.15 -5.23 9.17
N ASP A 291 12.66 -4.14 8.63
CA ASP A 291 12.61 -2.79 9.21
C ASP A 291 11.35 -2.00 8.86
N ARG A 292 10.47 -2.58 8.02
CA ARG A 292 9.23 -1.96 7.53
C ARG A 292 9.46 -0.68 6.75
N ARG A 293 10.61 -0.55 6.09
CA ARG A 293 10.93 0.51 5.14
C ARG A 293 10.90 -0.03 3.71
N PRO A 294 10.48 0.76 2.71
CA PRO A 294 10.57 0.34 1.31
C PRO A 294 12.03 0.14 0.89
N ILE A 295 12.24 -0.61 -0.19
CA ILE A 295 13.54 -0.86 -0.80
C ILE A 295 13.51 -0.19 -2.17
N ILE A 296 14.25 0.91 -2.29
CA ILE A 296 14.24 1.79 -3.44
C ILE A 296 15.68 2.09 -3.84
N GLY A 297 16.03 1.94 -5.10
CA GLY A 297 17.33 2.42 -5.59
C GLY A 297 17.90 1.58 -6.71
N LYS A 298 19.19 1.77 -6.96
CA LYS A 298 19.93 1.22 -8.09
C LYS A 298 20.47 -0.18 -7.80
N HIS A 299 20.64 -1.02 -8.81
CA HIS A 299 21.37 -2.28 -8.69
C HIS A 299 22.87 -2.01 -8.42
N PRO A 300 23.57 -2.79 -7.57
CA PRO A 300 24.98 -2.53 -7.25
C PRO A 300 25.93 -2.57 -8.44
N GLU A 301 25.62 -3.35 -9.48
CA GLU A 301 26.48 -3.51 -10.68
C GLU A 301 25.96 -2.81 -11.94
N TYR A 302 24.67 -2.45 -11.99
CA TYR A 302 24.03 -1.99 -13.23
C TYR A 302 23.44 -0.59 -13.06
N GLU A 303 24.01 0.38 -13.78
CA GLU A 303 23.70 1.80 -13.64
C GLU A 303 22.26 2.19 -14.01
N HIS A 304 21.60 1.38 -14.84
CA HIS A 304 20.30 1.68 -15.40
C HIS A 304 19.20 0.68 -14.97
N ILE A 305 19.44 -0.06 -13.89
CA ILE A 305 18.49 -1.04 -13.33
C ILE A 305 18.16 -0.64 -11.89
N TYR A 306 16.86 -0.57 -11.59
CA TYR A 306 16.34 -0.05 -10.33
C TYR A 306 15.29 -0.97 -9.72
N VAL A 307 15.15 -0.89 -8.40
CA VAL A 307 14.03 -1.45 -7.64
C VAL A 307 13.22 -0.32 -7.00
N PHE A 308 11.89 -0.47 -7.04
CA PHE A 308 10.94 0.40 -6.35
C PHE A 308 9.87 -0.49 -5.69
N ASN A 309 10.22 -1.07 -4.54
CA ASN A 309 9.50 -2.20 -3.96
C ASN A 309 9.52 -2.16 -2.41
N GLY A 310 9.01 -3.20 -1.74
CA GLY A 310 9.14 -3.35 -0.27
C GLY A 310 8.17 -2.51 0.57
N PHE A 311 7.11 -1.95 -0.02
CA PHE A 311 6.19 -1.02 0.67
C PHE A 311 5.29 -1.67 1.74
N GLY A 312 5.29 -3.00 1.86
CA GLY A 312 4.54 -3.73 2.88
C GLY A 312 3.06 -3.36 2.96
N SER A 313 2.55 -3.10 4.16
CA SER A 313 1.15 -2.69 4.41
C SER A 313 0.89 -1.18 4.27
N LYS A 314 1.91 -0.38 3.94
CA LYS A 314 1.83 1.09 3.91
C LYS A 314 1.97 1.69 2.51
N GLY A 315 1.79 0.88 1.47
CA GLY A 315 1.93 1.32 0.07
C GLY A 315 1.08 2.55 -0.26
N VAL A 316 -0.17 2.61 0.19
CA VAL A 316 -1.07 3.74 -0.08
C VAL A 316 -0.52 5.07 0.42
N SER A 317 0.15 5.08 1.57
CA SER A 317 0.67 6.31 2.15
C SER A 317 2.08 6.64 1.66
N LEU A 318 2.91 5.63 1.41
CA LEU A 318 4.33 5.81 1.11
C LEU A 318 4.60 5.99 -0.39
N ILE A 319 3.91 5.26 -1.25
CA ILE A 319 4.20 5.27 -2.70
C ILE A 319 4.03 6.67 -3.30
N PRO A 320 2.94 7.42 -3.05
CA PRO A 320 2.79 8.79 -3.57
C PRO A 320 3.99 9.70 -3.24
N TYR A 321 4.48 9.64 -2.00
CA TYR A 321 5.64 10.41 -1.56
C TYR A 321 6.93 9.95 -2.24
N PHE A 322 7.16 8.64 -2.31
CA PHE A 322 8.40 8.10 -2.87
C PHE A 322 8.46 8.12 -4.39
N THR A 323 7.33 8.23 -5.09
CA THR A 323 7.33 8.31 -6.55
C THR A 323 8.07 9.57 -7.05
N SER A 324 7.78 10.75 -6.47
CA SER A 324 8.47 11.98 -6.88
C SER A 324 9.96 11.96 -6.50
N ARG A 325 10.29 11.41 -5.32
CA ARG A 325 11.68 11.22 -4.86
C ARG A 325 12.45 10.25 -5.74
N PHE A 326 11.84 9.13 -6.13
CA PHE A 326 12.46 8.15 -7.01
C PHE A 326 12.72 8.76 -8.39
N ILE A 327 11.78 9.50 -8.95
CA ILE A 327 12.01 10.17 -10.24
C ILE A 327 13.13 11.20 -10.13
N ALA A 328 13.18 12.02 -9.07
CA ALA A 328 14.28 12.95 -8.85
C ALA A 328 15.64 12.25 -8.65
N PHE A 329 15.63 11.05 -8.04
CA PHE A 329 16.83 10.23 -7.92
C PHE A 329 17.35 9.72 -9.26
N VAL A 330 16.47 9.24 -10.14
CA VAL A 330 16.86 8.69 -11.43
C VAL A 330 17.17 9.77 -12.48
N GLU A 331 16.36 10.83 -12.55
CA GLU A 331 16.46 11.87 -13.58
C GLU A 331 17.37 13.04 -13.16
N ASP A 332 17.32 13.45 -11.89
CA ASP A 332 18.01 14.64 -11.40
C ASP A 332 19.23 14.29 -10.51
N GLN A 333 19.55 13.00 -10.38
CA GLN A 333 20.65 12.48 -9.53
C GLN A 333 20.55 12.92 -8.06
N GLN A 334 19.36 13.22 -7.57
CA GLN A 334 19.17 13.58 -6.15
C GLN A 334 19.31 12.34 -5.26
N PRO A 335 20.08 12.39 -4.16
CA PRO A 335 20.31 11.22 -3.34
C PRO A 335 19.01 10.68 -2.71
N MET A 336 18.88 9.36 -2.68
CA MET A 336 17.82 8.68 -1.95
C MET A 336 18.18 8.63 -0.45
N SER A 337 17.18 8.70 0.43
CA SER A 337 17.42 8.58 1.87
C SER A 337 17.95 7.18 2.21
N GLN A 338 19.02 7.10 3.00
CA GLN A 338 19.67 5.85 3.38
C GLN A 338 18.71 4.81 4.02
N ASP A 339 17.68 5.30 4.72
CA ASP A 339 16.63 4.47 5.34
C ASP A 339 15.74 3.72 4.35
N VAL A 340 15.78 4.05 3.05
CA VAL A 340 15.03 3.35 1.99
C VAL A 340 15.91 2.90 0.84
N ASP A 341 17.11 3.46 0.72
CA ASP A 341 18.07 3.13 -0.31
C ASP A 341 18.42 1.64 -0.26
N VAL A 342 18.35 0.95 -1.41
CA VAL A 342 18.70 -0.47 -1.53
C VAL A 342 20.17 -0.76 -1.20
N SER A 343 21.04 0.25 -1.27
CA SER A 343 22.47 0.15 -0.93
C SER A 343 22.74 -0.36 0.49
N ARG A 344 21.80 -0.16 1.43
CA ARG A 344 21.88 -0.74 2.79
C ARG A 344 21.88 -2.28 2.80
N PHE A 345 21.56 -2.92 1.67
CA PHE A 345 21.54 -4.36 1.50
C PHE A 345 22.57 -4.88 0.49
N TYR A 346 23.47 -4.04 -0.05
CA TYR A 346 24.49 -4.50 -1.01
C TYR A 346 25.40 -5.60 -0.47
N SER A 347 25.59 -5.69 0.84
CA SER A 347 26.33 -6.81 1.46
C SER A 347 25.65 -8.18 1.31
N LEU A 348 24.39 -8.23 0.87
CA LEU A 348 23.64 -9.45 0.58
C LEU A 348 23.71 -9.84 -0.91
N TYR A 349 24.22 -8.95 -1.76
CA TYR A 349 24.43 -9.22 -3.17
C TYR A 349 25.68 -10.08 -3.33
N SER A 350 25.54 -11.22 -3.99
CA SER A 350 26.63 -12.09 -4.40
C SER A 350 26.57 -12.23 -5.91
N SER A 351 27.61 -11.74 -6.59
CA SER A 351 27.81 -11.82 -8.04
C SER A 351 27.89 -13.25 -8.56
#